data_AF-A0A1W1UDH1-F1
#
_entry.id   AF-A0A1W1UDH1-F1
#
_cell.length_a   1.000
_cell.length_b   1.000
_cell.length_c   1.000
_cell.angle_alpha   90.00
_cell.angle_beta   90.00
_cell.angle_gamma   90.00
#
_symmetry.space_group_name_H-M   'P 1'
#
loop_
_entity.id
_entity.type
_entity.pdbx_description
1 polymer ?
#
loop_
_entity_poly.entity_id
_entity_poly.type
_entity_poly.pdbx_seq_one_letter_code
_entity_poly.pdbx_strand_id
1 'polypeptide(L)'
;MLQMRFIRTLLIFFFAMPLFAQASHIEISEAQINQYLNKKLGFSDQLNLPGIIKIQYQVDQMQAKVGQKESNKIELDGIVSAGFQYNGKQFDSRINLVLDVEPEYNAEQGSVYLKNLRVLRWSSEPQQYADQLQLIMPMLNSTAQALLNQFPVYTLDSQDQTQNLIKNMVKKLTVREGKILLETASTVL
;
A
#
# COMPACT_ATOMS: atom_id res chain seq x y z
N MET A 1 -12.42 14.00 -84.71
CA MET A 1 -12.17 12.72 -84.02
C MET A 1 -11.46 13.01 -82.71
N LEU A 2 -12.15 12.79 -81.60
CA LEU A 2 -11.78 13.16 -80.23
C LEU A 2 -11.05 11.96 -79.60
N GLN A 3 -9.78 12.10 -79.21
CA GLN A 3 -9.01 11.03 -78.55
C GLN A 3 -8.89 11.37 -77.05
N MET A 4 -9.40 10.44 -76.24
CA MET A 4 -9.66 10.55 -74.80
C MET A 4 -8.38 10.57 -73.94
N ARG A 5 -8.42 11.38 -72.88
CA ARG A 5 -7.41 11.52 -71.83
C ARG A 5 -7.46 10.30 -70.89
N PHE A 6 -6.35 9.60 -70.70
CA PHE A 6 -6.20 8.59 -69.63
C PHE A 6 -5.36 9.19 -68.49
N ILE A 7 -6.05 9.76 -67.51
CA ILE A 7 -5.47 10.14 -66.22
C ILE A 7 -5.37 8.86 -65.37
N ARG A 8 -4.15 8.42 -65.05
CA ARG A 8 -3.89 7.33 -64.11
C ARG A 8 -4.03 7.86 -62.69
N THR A 9 -5.19 7.65 -62.07
CA THR A 9 -5.40 7.96 -60.65
C THR A 9 -4.72 6.90 -59.78
N LEU A 10 -3.65 7.27 -59.09
CA LEU A 10 -3.01 6.46 -58.06
C LEU A 10 -3.79 6.63 -56.75
N LEU A 11 -4.56 5.61 -56.36
CA LEU A 11 -5.38 5.61 -55.15
C LEU A 11 -4.50 5.11 -53.98
N ILE A 12 -3.87 6.04 -53.25
CA ILE A 12 -3.17 5.73 -52.00
C ILE A 12 -4.24 5.52 -50.92
N PHE A 13 -4.51 4.25 -50.60
CA PHE A 13 -5.37 3.88 -49.50
C PHE A 13 -4.58 4.06 -48.19
N PHE A 14 -4.73 5.22 -47.55
CA PHE A 14 -4.19 5.47 -46.21
C PHE A 14 -5.05 4.67 -45.23
N PHE A 15 -4.68 3.42 -44.97
CA PHE A 15 -5.28 2.61 -43.92
C PHE A 15 -4.81 3.18 -42.58
N ALA A 16 -5.55 4.17 -42.06
CA ALA A 16 -5.39 4.62 -40.70
C ALA A 16 -5.81 3.47 -39.78
N MET A 17 -4.84 2.65 -39.32
CA MET A 17 -5.08 1.77 -38.18
C MET A 17 -5.38 2.68 -36.99
N PRO A 18 -6.57 2.59 -36.36
CA PRO A 18 -6.74 3.23 -35.06
C PRO A 18 -5.75 2.57 -34.11
N LEU A 19 -4.77 3.35 -33.61
CA LEU A 19 -4.00 2.93 -32.45
C LEU A 19 -4.98 2.81 -31.29
N PHE A 20 -5.44 1.59 -31.00
CA PHE A 20 -6.10 1.32 -29.73
C PHE A 20 -5.07 1.53 -28.63
N ALA A 21 -5.13 2.68 -27.96
CA ALA A 21 -4.39 2.89 -26.72
C ALA A 21 -4.95 1.89 -25.69
N GLN A 22 -4.22 0.80 -25.43
CA GLN A 22 -4.57 -0.14 -24.38
C GLN A 22 -4.43 0.56 -23.03
N ALA A 23 -5.43 0.42 -22.16
CA ALA A 23 -5.32 0.86 -20.78
C ALA A 23 -4.11 0.16 -20.15
N SER A 24 -3.07 0.94 -19.83
CA SER A 24 -1.95 0.41 -19.05
C SER A 24 -2.35 0.37 -17.58
N HIS A 25 -2.11 -0.76 -16.93
CA HIS A 25 -2.25 -0.91 -15.50
C HIS A 25 -0.97 -1.47 -14.87
N ILE A 26 -0.70 -1.10 -13.63
CA ILE A 26 0.32 -1.75 -12.81
C ILE A 26 -0.35 -2.57 -11.74
N GLU A 27 0.11 -3.81 -11.63
CA GLU A 27 -0.30 -4.73 -10.58
C GLU A 27 0.74 -4.74 -9.47
N ILE A 28 0.27 -4.53 -8.24
CA ILE A 28 1.07 -4.66 -7.03
C ILE A 28 0.50 -5.86 -6.28
N SER A 29 1.23 -6.98 -6.31
CA SER A 29 0.81 -8.22 -5.66
C SER A 29 0.89 -8.12 -4.13
N GLU A 30 0.06 -8.92 -3.46
CA GLU A 30 0.14 -9.14 -2.01
C GLU A 30 1.54 -9.60 -1.57
N ALA A 31 2.21 -10.43 -2.38
CA ALA A 31 3.58 -10.85 -2.13
C ALA A 31 4.58 -9.67 -2.14
N GLN A 32 4.44 -8.71 -3.06
CA GLN A 32 5.28 -7.51 -3.09
C GLN A 32 5.04 -6.61 -1.88
N ILE A 33 3.77 -6.44 -1.48
CA ILE A 33 3.40 -5.69 -0.28
C ILE A 33 4.02 -6.36 0.95
N ASN A 34 3.86 -7.67 1.09
CA ASN A 34 4.45 -8.46 2.18
C ASN A 34 5.98 -8.39 2.19
N GLN A 35 6.63 -8.44 1.03
CA GLN A 35 8.06 -8.26 0.94
C GLN A 35 8.50 -6.88 1.43
N TYR A 36 7.73 -5.83 1.12
CA TYR A 36 8.02 -4.48 1.60
C TYR A 36 7.84 -4.37 3.11
N LEU A 37 6.69 -4.83 3.64
CA LEU A 37 6.37 -4.81 5.06
C LEU A 37 7.48 -5.50 5.86
N ASN A 38 7.95 -6.65 5.39
CA ASN A 38 9.06 -7.40 5.98
C ASN A 38 10.46 -6.83 5.70
N LYS A 39 10.65 -5.79 4.89
CA LYS A 39 11.98 -5.19 4.65
C LYS A 39 12.16 -3.82 5.27
N LYS A 40 11.07 -3.08 5.44
CA LYS A 40 11.10 -1.63 5.66
C LYS A 40 10.38 -1.16 6.90
N LEU A 41 9.43 -1.93 7.45
CA LEU A 41 8.88 -1.62 8.77
C LEU A 41 9.90 -2.06 9.82
N GLY A 42 10.53 -1.06 10.46
CA GLY A 42 11.64 -1.21 11.40
C GLY A 42 11.41 -2.33 12.40
N PHE A 43 12.24 -3.36 12.28
CA PHE A 43 12.15 -4.58 13.08
C PHE A 43 12.38 -4.33 14.57
N SER A 44 12.99 -3.20 14.96
CA SER A 44 12.98 -2.77 16.36
C SER A 44 13.24 -1.28 16.47
N ASP A 45 12.44 -0.60 17.30
CA ASP A 45 12.62 0.81 17.66
C ASP A 45 12.09 1.08 19.08
N GLN A 46 12.26 2.30 19.56
CA GLN A 46 11.77 2.75 20.86
C GLN A 46 10.75 3.87 20.73
N LEU A 47 9.59 3.69 21.35
CA LEU A 47 8.59 4.73 21.52
C LEU A 47 8.71 5.36 22.91
N ASN A 48 8.76 6.70 22.94
CA ASN A 48 8.67 7.47 24.16
C ASN A 48 7.30 8.12 24.22
N LEU A 49 6.47 7.66 25.16
CA LEU A 49 5.11 8.14 25.31
C LEU A 49 5.03 9.14 26.49
N PRO A 50 4.03 10.05 26.51
CA PRO A 50 3.76 10.91 27.65
C PRO A 50 3.64 10.11 28.95
N GLY A 51 4.11 10.67 30.07
CA GLY A 51 4.09 9.99 31.37
C GLY A 51 5.25 9.02 31.64
N ILE A 52 6.37 9.14 30.91
CA ILE A 52 7.61 8.36 31.11
C ILE A 52 7.41 6.84 30.85
N ILE A 53 6.49 6.50 29.95
CA ILE A 53 6.39 5.12 29.46
C ILE A 53 7.36 4.98 28.29
N LYS A 54 8.35 4.11 28.44
CA LYS A 54 9.24 3.70 27.35
C LYS A 54 8.78 2.34 26.84
N ILE A 55 8.65 2.23 25.53
CA ILE A 55 8.31 0.96 24.88
C ILE A 55 9.42 0.65 23.90
N GLN A 56 10.12 -0.45 24.12
CA GLN A 56 10.97 -1.06 23.11
C GLN A 56 10.12 -2.09 22.40
N TYR A 57 10.01 -2.03 21.08
CA TYR A 57 9.20 -2.98 20.34
C TYR A 57 10.02 -3.63 19.23
N GLN A 58 9.53 -4.78 18.79
CA GLN A 58 9.98 -5.48 17.61
C GLN A 58 8.77 -6.06 16.87
N VAL A 59 8.67 -5.74 15.58
CA VAL A 59 7.66 -6.35 14.71
C VAL A 59 8.19 -7.69 14.25
N ASP A 60 7.69 -8.77 14.84
CA ASP A 60 8.13 -10.14 14.53
C ASP A 60 7.56 -10.60 13.19
N GLN A 61 6.32 -10.20 12.89
CA GLN A 61 5.63 -10.56 11.66
C GLN A 61 4.65 -9.46 11.28
N MET A 62 4.57 -9.14 9.99
CA MET A 62 3.50 -8.33 9.42
C MET A 62 3.10 -8.92 8.07
N GLN A 63 1.84 -9.33 7.95
CA GLN A 63 1.32 -9.95 6.74
C GLN A 63 0.02 -9.27 6.29
N ALA A 64 0.02 -8.79 5.05
CA ALA A 64 -1.13 -8.28 4.35
C ALA A 64 -1.94 -9.40 3.70
N LYS A 65 -3.26 -9.25 3.80
CA LYS A 65 -4.31 -9.96 3.06
C LYS A 65 -5.11 -8.95 2.26
N VAL A 66 -4.92 -8.95 0.96
CA VAL A 66 -5.41 -7.89 0.06
C VAL A 66 -6.75 -8.29 -0.53
N GLY A 67 -7.82 -7.54 -0.21
CA GLY A 67 -9.13 -7.71 -0.85
C GLY A 67 -9.86 -9.02 -0.58
N GLN A 68 -9.49 -9.78 0.46
CA GLN A 68 -10.08 -11.11 0.75
C GLN A 68 -11.44 -11.02 1.49
N LYS A 69 -11.66 -9.99 2.30
CA LYS A 69 -12.89 -9.82 3.12
C LYS A 69 -13.77 -8.66 2.64
N GLU A 70 -13.21 -7.46 2.57
CA GLU A 70 -13.90 -6.24 2.15
C GLU A 70 -13.28 -5.72 0.84
N SER A 71 -14.14 -5.42 -0.15
CA SER A 71 -13.77 -5.10 -1.53
C SER A 71 -13.26 -3.66 -1.70
N ASN A 72 -12.17 -3.31 -1.02
CA ASN A 72 -11.44 -2.04 -1.09
C ASN A 72 -10.35 -1.94 -0.01
N LYS A 73 -10.22 -2.95 0.87
CA LYS A 73 -9.36 -2.88 2.03
C LYS A 73 -8.32 -3.97 2.06
N ILE A 74 -7.33 -3.75 2.91
CA ILE A 74 -6.25 -4.67 3.18
C ILE A 74 -6.26 -4.96 4.67
N GLU A 75 -6.38 -6.23 5.03
CA GLU A 75 -6.22 -6.67 6.41
C GLU A 75 -4.72 -6.92 6.66
N LEU A 76 -4.19 -6.43 7.79
CA LEU A 76 -2.83 -6.72 8.22
C LEU A 76 -2.87 -7.56 9.50
N ASP A 77 -2.26 -8.74 9.47
CA ASP A 77 -1.99 -9.55 10.65
C ASP A 77 -0.57 -9.27 11.15
N GLY A 78 -0.47 -8.75 12.37
CA GLY A 78 0.78 -8.36 13.00
C GLY A 78 1.07 -9.15 14.27
N ILE A 79 2.33 -9.49 14.49
CA ILE A 79 2.84 -9.99 15.77
C ILE A 79 3.98 -9.08 16.22
N VAL A 80 3.86 -8.53 17.42
CA VAL A 80 4.79 -7.55 17.97
C VAL A 80 5.24 -8.00 19.35
N SER A 81 6.55 -8.13 19.54
CA SER A 81 7.15 -8.28 20.87
C SER A 81 7.46 -6.89 21.42
N ALA A 82 7.03 -6.59 22.65
CA ALA A 82 7.18 -5.27 23.24
C ALA A 82 7.59 -5.35 24.72
N GLY A 83 8.65 -4.63 25.07
CA GLY A 83 9.10 -4.39 26.44
C GLY A 83 8.66 -3.01 26.91
N PHE A 84 7.90 -2.96 27.98
CA PHE A 84 7.35 -1.75 28.58
C PHE A 84 8.10 -1.40 29.85
N GLN A 85 8.49 -0.14 30.00
CA GLN A 85 9.11 0.39 31.21
C GLN A 85 8.28 1.56 31.74
N TYR A 86 7.82 1.44 32.99
CA TYR A 86 7.05 2.48 33.68
C TYR A 86 7.39 2.49 35.17
N ASN A 87 7.74 3.66 35.72
CA ASN A 87 8.11 3.85 37.14
C ASN A 87 9.11 2.80 37.68
N GLY A 88 10.11 2.44 36.87
CA GLY A 88 11.15 1.46 37.23
C GLY A 88 10.72 -0.01 37.15
N LYS A 89 9.45 -0.31 36.88
CA LYS A 89 8.98 -1.66 36.58
C LYS A 89 9.09 -1.92 35.08
N GLN A 90 9.49 -3.13 34.72
CA GLN A 90 9.53 -3.61 33.34
C GLN A 90 8.65 -4.83 33.18
N PHE A 91 7.96 -4.91 32.05
CA PHE A 91 7.26 -6.11 31.63
C PHE A 91 7.32 -6.27 30.12
N ASP A 92 7.37 -7.52 29.68
CA ASP A 92 7.35 -7.86 28.27
C ASP A 92 5.99 -8.42 27.88
N SER A 93 5.57 -8.16 26.64
CA SER A 93 4.34 -8.69 26.07
C SER A 93 4.52 -9.06 24.61
N ARG A 94 3.87 -10.15 24.20
CA ARG A 94 3.64 -10.52 22.81
C ARG A 94 2.23 -10.08 22.43
N ILE A 95 2.14 -9.14 21.50
CA ILE A 95 0.90 -8.52 21.04
C ILE A 95 0.56 -9.08 19.66
N ASN A 96 -0.63 -9.65 19.52
CA ASN A 96 -1.18 -10.02 18.22
C ASN A 96 -2.16 -8.94 17.79
N LEU A 97 -2.08 -8.51 16.54
CA LEU A 97 -2.87 -7.42 15.97
C LEU A 97 -3.54 -7.91 14.69
N VAL A 98 -4.81 -7.52 14.50
CA VAL A 98 -5.38 -7.45 13.16
C VAL A 98 -5.90 -6.06 12.91
N LEU A 99 -5.42 -5.51 11.81
CA LEU A 99 -5.62 -4.14 11.39
C LEU A 99 -6.35 -4.14 10.06
N ASP A 100 -7.08 -3.07 9.83
CA ASP A 100 -7.71 -2.73 8.57
C ASP A 100 -7.07 -1.44 8.07
N VAL A 101 -6.65 -1.43 6.80
CA VAL A 101 -6.03 -0.26 6.16
C VAL A 101 -6.57 -0.09 4.73
N GLU A 102 -6.46 1.14 4.23
CA GLU A 102 -6.86 1.49 2.87
C GLU A 102 -5.64 1.94 2.07
N PRO A 103 -5.40 1.35 0.88
CA PRO A 103 -4.31 1.79 0.03
C PRO A 103 -4.65 3.12 -0.65
N GLU A 104 -3.70 4.05 -0.63
CA GLU A 104 -3.81 5.37 -1.26
C GLU A 104 -2.62 5.63 -2.18
N TYR A 105 -2.88 6.12 -3.38
CA TYR A 105 -1.85 6.50 -4.34
C TYR A 105 -1.45 7.96 -4.18
N ASN A 106 -0.16 8.22 -3.99
CA ASN A 106 0.43 9.55 -4.04
C ASN A 106 1.07 9.76 -5.42
N ALA A 107 0.50 10.65 -6.24
CA ALA A 107 0.98 10.93 -7.60
C ALA A 107 2.32 11.68 -7.63
N GLU A 108 2.55 12.60 -6.68
CA GLU A 108 3.79 13.38 -6.62
C GLU A 108 5.01 12.47 -6.42
N GLN A 109 4.87 11.47 -5.54
CA GLN A 109 5.91 10.51 -5.23
C GLN A 109 5.89 9.31 -6.16
N GLY A 110 4.72 8.96 -6.73
CA GLY A 110 4.53 7.77 -7.53
C GLY A 110 4.47 6.52 -6.66
N SER A 111 3.85 6.63 -5.48
CA SER A 111 3.95 5.63 -4.42
C SER A 111 2.59 5.27 -3.85
N VAL A 112 2.45 4.02 -3.39
CA VAL A 112 1.25 3.53 -2.70
C VAL A 112 1.52 3.45 -1.21
N TYR A 113 0.68 4.10 -0.42
CA TYR A 113 0.71 4.11 1.03
C TYR A 113 -0.44 3.31 1.61
N LEU A 114 -0.27 2.77 2.81
CA LEU A 114 -1.37 2.23 3.60
C LEU A 114 -1.82 3.29 4.60
N LYS A 115 -3.07 3.71 4.46
CA LYS A 115 -3.70 4.80 5.23
C LYS A 115 -4.88 4.26 6.04
N ASN A 116 -5.51 5.15 6.81
CA ASN A 116 -6.75 4.87 7.54
C ASN A 116 -6.68 3.62 8.44
N LEU A 117 -5.54 3.40 9.09
CA LEU A 117 -5.33 2.26 9.98
C LEU A 117 -6.36 2.23 11.09
N ARG A 118 -7.05 1.09 11.20
CA ARG A 118 -8.00 0.76 12.25
C ARG A 118 -7.68 -0.60 12.86
N VAL A 119 -7.57 -0.66 14.19
CA VAL A 119 -7.43 -1.95 14.89
C VAL A 119 -8.79 -2.66 14.88
N LEU A 120 -8.86 -3.84 14.26
CA LEU A 120 -10.03 -4.71 14.27
C LEU A 120 -10.07 -5.59 15.51
N ARG A 121 -8.93 -6.23 15.83
CA ARG A 121 -8.77 -7.05 17.03
C ARG A 121 -7.33 -6.98 17.52
N TRP A 122 -7.15 -7.19 18.82
CA TRP A 122 -5.83 -7.34 19.40
C TRP A 122 -5.88 -8.28 20.60
N SER A 123 -4.75 -8.91 20.91
CA SER A 123 -4.55 -9.67 22.14
C SER A 123 -3.11 -9.48 22.65
N SER A 124 -2.89 -9.76 23.94
CA SER A 124 -1.57 -9.67 24.58
C SER A 124 -1.32 -10.88 25.44
N GLU A 125 -0.08 -11.35 25.41
CA GLU A 125 0.45 -12.35 26.33
C GLU A 125 1.64 -11.77 27.12
N PRO A 126 1.66 -11.86 28.46
CA PRO A 126 0.64 -12.46 29.30
C PRO A 126 -0.62 -11.59 29.42
N GLN A 127 -1.77 -12.24 29.63
CA GLN A 127 -3.07 -11.58 29.60
C GLN A 127 -3.32 -10.63 30.78
N GLN A 128 -2.58 -10.80 31.88
CA GLN A 128 -2.65 -9.92 33.05
C GLN A 128 -2.25 -8.46 32.78
N TYR A 129 -1.62 -8.18 31.63
CA TYR A 129 -1.26 -6.82 31.20
C TYR A 129 -2.23 -6.22 30.16
N ALA A 130 -3.29 -6.95 29.78
CA ALA A 130 -4.21 -6.49 28.75
C ALA A 130 -4.91 -5.18 29.15
N ASP A 131 -5.31 -5.02 30.42
CA ASP A 131 -6.00 -3.81 30.87
C ASP A 131 -5.11 -2.57 30.76
N GLN A 132 -3.84 -2.67 31.13
CA GLN A 132 -2.87 -1.57 31.03
C GLN A 132 -2.59 -1.22 29.57
N LEU A 133 -2.48 -2.23 28.70
CA LEU A 133 -2.30 -2.02 27.27
C LEU A 133 -3.53 -1.34 26.65
N GLN A 134 -4.74 -1.74 27.03
CA GLN A 134 -5.99 -1.16 26.54
C GLN A 134 -6.07 0.35 26.78
N LEU A 135 -5.49 0.86 27.87
CA LEU A 135 -5.43 2.30 28.18
C LEU A 135 -4.52 3.08 27.22
N ILE A 136 -3.45 2.46 26.72
CA ILE A 136 -2.48 3.11 25.83
C ILE A 136 -2.70 2.78 24.35
N MET A 137 -3.56 1.80 24.03
CA MET A 137 -3.88 1.38 22.66
C MET A 137 -4.23 2.55 21.71
N PRO A 138 -5.04 3.56 22.08
CA PRO A 138 -5.33 4.68 21.18
C PRO A 138 -4.06 5.44 20.73
N MET A 139 -3.09 5.57 21.62
CA MET A 139 -1.83 6.24 21.34
C MET A 139 -0.90 5.35 20.52
N LEU A 140 -0.81 4.04 20.84
CA LEU A 140 -0.08 3.07 20.00
C LEU A 140 -0.64 3.02 18.58
N ASN A 141 -1.97 3.05 18.44
CA ASN A 141 -2.66 3.12 17.16
C ASN A 141 -2.27 4.37 16.37
N SER A 142 -2.27 5.54 17.02
CA SER A 142 -1.88 6.81 16.41
C SER A 142 -0.41 6.78 15.93
N THR A 143 0.49 6.21 16.74
CA THR A 143 1.90 6.04 16.37
C THR A 143 2.07 5.08 15.19
N ALA A 144 1.40 3.92 15.22
CA ALA A 144 1.44 2.96 14.12
C ALA A 144 0.91 3.57 12.82
N GLN A 145 -0.18 4.34 12.89
CA GLN A 145 -0.72 5.07 11.74
C GLN A 145 0.27 6.11 11.21
N ALA A 146 0.93 6.87 12.10
CA ALA A 146 1.94 7.85 11.70
C ALA A 146 3.13 7.17 10.99
N LEU A 147 3.58 6.01 11.47
CA LEU A 147 4.65 5.23 10.84
C LEU A 147 4.23 4.72 9.45
N LEU A 148 3.07 4.07 9.32
CA LEU A 148 2.59 3.61 8.02
C LEU A 148 2.40 4.77 7.03
N ASN A 149 1.98 5.93 7.52
CA ASN A 149 1.80 7.10 6.67
C ASN A 149 3.10 7.62 6.05
N GLN A 150 4.27 7.30 6.62
CA GLN A 150 5.59 7.72 6.15
C GLN A 150 6.21 6.73 5.15
N PHE A 151 5.84 5.45 5.21
CA PHE A 151 6.48 4.39 4.41
C PHE A 151 5.56 3.84 3.31
N PRO A 152 5.87 4.07 2.03
CA PRO A 152 5.05 3.55 0.95
C PRO A 152 5.29 2.05 0.76
N VAL A 153 4.25 1.24 0.72
CA VAL A 153 4.37 -0.21 0.45
C VAL A 153 4.78 -0.55 -0.98
N TYR A 154 4.73 0.43 -1.88
CA TYR A 154 5.24 0.31 -3.23
C TYR A 154 5.61 1.69 -3.78
N THR A 155 6.65 1.77 -4.60
CA THR A 155 7.02 2.98 -5.33
C THR A 155 7.33 2.60 -6.76
N LEU A 156 6.73 3.31 -7.70
CA LEU A 156 6.96 3.13 -9.14
C LEU A 156 8.43 3.37 -9.46
N ASP A 157 9.00 2.50 -10.29
CA ASP A 157 10.37 2.62 -10.73
C ASP A 157 10.49 3.69 -11.82
N SER A 158 11.15 4.80 -11.48
CA SER A 158 11.42 5.89 -12.44
C SER A 158 12.32 5.51 -13.61
N GLN A 159 13.10 4.42 -13.49
CA GLN A 159 13.96 3.92 -14.57
C GLN A 159 13.19 3.04 -15.56
N ASP A 160 12.05 2.49 -15.15
CA ASP A 160 11.12 1.79 -16.02
C ASP A 160 10.27 2.84 -16.77
N GLN A 161 10.41 2.86 -18.10
CA GLN A 161 9.72 3.82 -18.96
C GLN A 161 8.20 3.74 -18.80
N THR A 162 7.65 2.54 -18.64
CA THR A 162 6.20 2.32 -18.48
C THR A 162 5.75 2.91 -17.15
N GLN A 163 6.45 2.57 -16.06
CA GLN A 163 6.08 3.03 -14.72
C GLN A 163 6.26 4.56 -14.56
N ASN A 164 7.29 5.13 -15.18
CA ASN A 164 7.50 6.57 -15.18
C ASN A 164 6.40 7.32 -15.98
N LEU A 165 5.96 6.76 -17.11
CA LEU A 165 4.88 7.34 -17.92
C LEU A 165 3.56 7.36 -17.13
N ILE A 166 3.19 6.25 -16.49
CA ILE A 166 1.88 6.15 -15.84
C ILE A 166 1.80 6.94 -14.53
N LYS A 167 2.92 7.34 -13.93
CA LYS A 167 2.98 7.98 -12.60
C LYS A 167 1.96 9.13 -12.46
N ASN A 168 1.88 9.99 -13.48
CA ASN A 168 0.96 11.13 -13.47
C ASN A 168 -0.40 10.82 -14.16
N MET A 169 -0.59 9.59 -14.62
CA MET A 169 -1.76 9.14 -15.37
C MET A 169 -2.67 8.21 -14.58
N VAL A 170 -2.24 7.74 -13.40
CA VAL A 170 -3.09 6.94 -12.51
C VAL A 170 -4.35 7.73 -12.17
N LYS A 171 -5.51 7.18 -12.54
CA LYS A 171 -6.82 7.77 -12.22
C LYS A 171 -7.52 7.02 -11.11
N LYS A 172 -7.23 5.74 -10.95
CA LYS A 172 -7.93 4.89 -10.02
C LYS A 172 -6.99 3.86 -9.42
N LEU A 173 -7.08 3.70 -8.11
CA LEU A 173 -6.53 2.58 -7.37
C LEU A 173 -7.68 1.64 -7.05
N THR A 174 -7.53 0.38 -7.45
CA THR A 174 -8.55 -0.64 -7.23
C THR A 174 -7.94 -1.82 -6.46
N VAL A 175 -8.56 -2.19 -5.34
CA VAL A 175 -8.20 -3.42 -4.61
C VAL A 175 -8.96 -4.60 -5.22
N ARG A 176 -8.23 -5.69 -5.46
CA ARG A 176 -8.73 -6.99 -5.88
C ARG A 176 -8.12 -8.07 -4.99
N GLU A 177 -8.71 -9.26 -5.00
CA GLU A 177 -8.18 -10.39 -4.26
C GLU A 177 -6.70 -10.61 -4.63
N GLY A 178 -5.82 -10.51 -3.64
CA GLY A 178 -4.37 -10.71 -3.76
C GLY A 178 -3.58 -9.58 -4.46
N LYS A 179 -4.21 -8.46 -4.86
CA LYS A 179 -3.48 -7.37 -5.54
C LYS A 179 -4.15 -5.98 -5.51
N ILE A 180 -3.32 -4.97 -5.68
CA ILE A 180 -3.73 -3.59 -5.96
C ILE A 180 -3.48 -3.32 -7.45
N LEU A 181 -4.45 -2.68 -8.12
CA LEU A 181 -4.33 -2.22 -9.49
C LEU A 181 -4.25 -0.70 -9.53
N LEU A 182 -3.22 -0.16 -10.18
CA LEU A 182 -3.14 1.24 -10.56
C LEU A 182 -3.59 1.37 -12.01
N GLU A 183 -4.77 1.93 -12.22
CA GLU A 183 -5.41 2.04 -13.53
C GLU A 183 -5.22 3.45 -14.09
N THR A 184 -4.76 3.54 -15.33
CA THR A 184 -4.66 4.80 -16.08
C THR A 184 -5.94 5.07 -16.86
N ALA A 185 -6.16 6.32 -17.27
CA ALA A 185 -7.23 6.62 -18.22
C ALA A 185 -6.93 5.96 -19.56
N SER A 186 -7.87 5.17 -20.10
CA SER A 186 -7.89 4.87 -21.53
C SER A 186 -8.04 6.19 -22.27
N THR A 187 -7.00 6.66 -22.94
CA THR A 187 -7.15 7.82 -23.83
C THR A 187 -7.81 7.29 -25.09
N VAL A 188 -9.13 7.38 -25.16
CA VAL A 188 -9.84 7.26 -26.45
C VAL A 188 -9.55 8.57 -27.18
N LEU A 189 -8.60 8.54 -28.10
CA LEU A 189 -8.42 9.59 -29.12
C LEU A 189 -9.41 9.35 -30.25
#